data_AF-A0A0T5Z532-F1
#
_entry.id   AF-A0A0T5Z532-F1
#
_cell.length_a   1.000
_cell.length_b   1.000
_cell.length_c   1.000
_cell.angle_alpha   90.00
_cell.angle_beta   90.00
_cell.angle_gamma   90.00
#
_symmetry.space_group_name_H-M   'P 1'
#
loop_
_entity.id
_entity.type
_entity.pdbx_description
1 polymer ?
#
loop_
_entity_poly.entity_id
_entity_poly.type
_entity_poly.pdbx_seq_one_letter_code
_entity_poly.pdbx_strand_id
1 'polypeptide(L)'
;MRTPELQPIEAIKTKLANEERQRIRRGILSQLILARQNRHFHGTYGVSENNRNAGFLPAFQDLSSGSWIISQFADGRPAPMHLLDGLPQEWICRRDQSGRALSTREGIVAGFVRDGIFYTREAAVQAAAH
;
A
#
# COMPACT_ATOMS: atom_id res chain seq x y z
N MET A 1 -8.74 -22.65 -38.64
CA MET A 1 -8.83 -21.51 -37.70
C MET A 1 -8.87 -22.07 -36.29
N ARG A 2 -7.91 -21.72 -35.42
CA ARG A 2 -7.89 -22.17 -34.00
C ARG A 2 -8.77 -21.21 -33.20
N THR A 3 -9.88 -21.70 -32.67
CA THR A 3 -10.70 -20.94 -31.71
C THR A 3 -9.86 -20.73 -30.45
N PRO A 4 -9.71 -19.50 -29.93
CA PRO A 4 -9.01 -19.30 -28.67
C PRO A 4 -9.79 -19.99 -27.55
N GLU A 5 -9.14 -20.90 -26.85
CA GLU A 5 -9.70 -21.63 -25.73
C GLU A 5 -10.00 -20.64 -24.60
N LEU A 6 -11.27 -20.28 -24.43
CA LEU A 6 -11.71 -19.36 -23.39
C LEU A 6 -11.54 -20.05 -22.04
N GLN A 7 -10.66 -19.53 -21.19
CA GLN A 7 -10.45 -20.08 -19.86
C GLN A 7 -11.72 -19.92 -19.01
N PRO A 8 -12.08 -20.93 -18.19
CA PRO A 8 -13.21 -20.81 -17.26
C PRO A 8 -13.05 -19.60 -16.33
N ILE A 9 -14.15 -18.88 -16.07
CA ILE A 9 -14.17 -17.67 -15.22
C ILE A 9 -13.49 -17.92 -13.86
N GLU A 10 -13.67 -19.10 -13.28
CA GLU A 10 -13.10 -19.47 -11.99
C GLU A 10 -11.57 -19.63 -12.01
N ALA A 11 -11.03 -20.13 -13.13
CA ALA A 11 -9.59 -20.21 -13.35
C ALA A 11 -8.97 -18.81 -13.51
N ILE A 12 -9.67 -17.89 -14.20
CA ILE A 12 -9.27 -16.49 -14.33
C ILE A 12 -9.24 -15.81 -12.96
N LYS A 13 -10.29 -15.95 -12.14
CA LYS A 13 -10.34 -15.40 -10.78
C LYS A 13 -9.20 -15.91 -9.90
N THR A 14 -8.95 -17.22 -9.93
CA THR A 14 -7.88 -17.85 -9.14
C THR A 14 -6.49 -17.34 -9.54
N LYS A 15 -6.25 -17.20 -10.84
CA LYS A 15 -4.98 -16.66 -11.37
C LYS A 15 -4.77 -15.21 -10.93
N LEU A 16 -5.79 -14.36 -11.07
CA LEU A 16 -5.75 -12.95 -10.64
C LEU A 16 -5.47 -12.82 -9.14
N ALA A 17 -6.14 -13.64 -8.31
CA ALA A 17 -5.92 -13.65 -6.87
C ALA A 17 -4.49 -14.07 -6.49
N ASN A 18 -3.91 -15.03 -7.20
CA ASN A 18 -2.52 -15.45 -6.99
C ASN A 18 -1.51 -14.39 -7.44
N GLU A 19 -1.71 -13.76 -8.60
CA GLU A 19 -0.88 -12.64 -9.06
C GLU A 19 -0.93 -11.47 -8.07
N GLU A 20 -2.10 -11.17 -7.52
CA GLU A 20 -2.27 -10.15 -6.49
C GLU A 20 -1.55 -10.52 -5.18
N ARG A 21 -1.66 -11.77 -4.72
CA ARG A 21 -0.89 -12.27 -3.55
C ARG A 21 0.62 -12.17 -3.77
N GLN A 22 1.11 -12.48 -4.97
CA GLN A 22 2.52 -12.33 -5.30
C GLN A 22 2.94 -10.85 -5.29
N ARG A 23 2.10 -9.93 -5.80
CA ARG A 23 2.35 -8.49 -5.73
C ARG A 23 2.47 -8.00 -4.29
N ILE A 24 1.58 -8.46 -3.40
CA ILE A 24 1.64 -8.13 -1.96
C ILE A 24 2.95 -8.65 -1.37
N ARG A 25 3.31 -9.91 -1.63
CA ARG A 25 4.56 -10.52 -1.12
C ARG A 25 5.81 -9.78 -1.60
N ARG A 26 5.77 -9.24 -2.82
CA ARG A 26 6.88 -8.46 -3.41
C ARG A 26 6.86 -6.99 -3.04
N GLY A 27 5.93 -6.51 -2.21
CA GLY A 27 5.83 -5.10 -1.84
C GLY A 27 5.47 -4.20 -3.03
N ILE A 28 4.60 -4.68 -3.94
CA ILE A 28 3.97 -3.81 -4.94
C ILE A 28 2.67 -3.31 -4.32
N LEU A 29 2.56 -2.00 -4.12
CA LEU A 29 1.33 -1.36 -3.66
C LEU A 29 0.54 -0.82 -4.83
N SER A 30 -0.78 -0.86 -4.69
CA SER A 30 -1.75 -0.23 -5.57
C SER A 30 -2.93 0.27 -4.74
N GLN A 31 -3.80 1.09 -5.32
CA GLN A 31 -5.01 1.53 -4.63
C GLN A 31 -5.88 0.34 -4.16
N LEU A 32 -5.96 -0.72 -4.97
CA LEU A 32 -6.68 -1.94 -4.62
C LEU A 32 -6.05 -2.66 -3.42
N ILE A 33 -4.72 -2.77 -3.39
CA ILE A 33 -4.00 -3.43 -2.30
C ILE A 33 -4.14 -2.64 -1.00
N LEU A 34 -4.05 -1.29 -1.05
CA LEU A 34 -4.28 -0.43 0.11
C LEU A 34 -5.70 -0.57 0.66
N ALA A 35 -6.72 -0.61 -0.21
CA ALA A 35 -8.10 -0.83 0.20
C ALA A 35 -8.30 -2.19 0.88
N ARG A 36 -7.63 -3.24 0.38
CA ARG A 36 -7.66 -4.58 0.97
C ARG A 36 -6.96 -4.62 2.32
N GLN A 37 -5.81 -3.97 2.47
CA GLN A 37 -5.12 -3.82 3.75
C GLN A 37 -6.00 -3.07 4.76
N ASN A 38 -6.65 -1.98 4.36
CA ASN A 38 -7.59 -1.27 5.24
C ASN A 38 -8.73 -2.17 5.72
N ARG A 39 -9.26 -3.03 4.85
CA ARG A 39 -10.29 -4.01 5.24
C ARG A 39 -9.75 -5.06 6.22
N HIS A 40 -8.52 -5.55 6.00
CA HIS A 40 -7.90 -6.55 6.86
C HIS A 40 -7.63 -6.03 8.27
N PHE A 41 -7.13 -4.80 8.39
CA PHE A 41 -6.82 -4.14 9.66
C PHE A 41 -8.00 -3.32 10.22
N HIS A 42 -9.19 -3.44 9.65
CA HIS A 42 -10.35 -2.67 10.09
C HIS A 42 -10.63 -2.92 11.58
N GLY A 43 -10.94 -1.86 12.32
CA GLY A 43 -11.13 -1.91 13.77
C GLY A 43 -9.85 -2.00 14.61
N THR A 44 -8.66 -1.96 13.99
CA THR A 44 -7.36 -1.95 14.69
C THR A 44 -6.59 -0.66 14.44
N TYR A 45 -5.47 -0.45 15.14
CA TYR A 45 -4.54 0.66 14.87
C TYR A 45 -3.74 0.49 13.55
N GLY A 46 -3.93 -0.61 12.81
CA GLY A 46 -3.32 -0.82 11.49
C GLY A 46 -3.98 -0.01 10.36
N VAL A 47 -4.97 0.83 10.65
CA VAL A 47 -5.62 1.77 9.72
C VAL A 47 -5.49 3.21 10.20
N SER A 48 -5.33 4.15 9.26
CA SER A 48 -5.09 5.56 9.58
C SER A 48 -6.22 6.22 10.36
N GLU A 49 -7.46 5.78 10.18
CA GLU A 49 -8.62 6.30 10.91
C GLU A 49 -8.49 6.10 12.42
N ASN A 50 -8.14 4.90 12.86
CA ASN A 50 -8.04 4.55 14.26
C ASN A 50 -6.72 5.03 14.90
N ASN A 51 -5.68 5.23 14.09
CA ASN A 51 -4.34 5.57 14.59
C ASN A 51 -4.06 7.07 14.67
N ARG A 52 -5.00 7.91 14.23
CA ARG A 52 -4.83 9.37 14.12
C ARG A 52 -4.51 10.05 15.45
N ASN A 53 -5.11 9.60 16.54
CA ASN A 53 -4.94 10.22 17.86
C ASN A 53 -3.75 9.63 18.65
N ALA A 54 -3.11 8.56 18.15
CA ALA A 54 -2.01 7.87 18.81
C ALA A 54 -0.61 8.33 18.33
N GLY A 55 -0.54 9.46 17.61
CA GLY A 55 0.70 10.05 17.11
C GLY A 55 1.29 9.37 15.87
N PHE A 56 0.59 8.40 15.28
CA PHE A 56 1.04 7.71 14.09
C PHE A 56 0.66 8.45 12.80
N LEU A 57 1.66 8.74 11.99
CA LEU A 57 1.49 9.33 10.66
C LEU A 57 1.56 8.22 9.60
N PRO A 58 0.58 8.12 8.67
CA PRO A 58 0.66 7.16 7.57
C PRO A 58 1.93 7.37 6.76
N ALA A 59 2.64 6.29 6.45
CA ALA A 59 3.94 6.34 5.80
C ALA A 59 4.16 5.13 4.86
N PHE A 60 5.22 5.25 4.06
CA PHE A 60 5.71 4.18 3.20
C PHE A 60 7.20 3.99 3.41
N GLN A 61 7.68 2.76 3.31
CA GLN A 61 9.10 2.43 3.37
C GLN A 61 9.51 1.66 2.13
N ASP A 62 10.68 2.00 1.60
CA ASP A 62 11.38 1.21 0.60
C ASP A 62 12.32 0.22 1.28
N LEU A 63 12.01 -1.07 1.15
CA LEU A 63 12.77 -2.15 1.77
C LEU A 63 14.19 -2.29 1.20
N SER A 64 14.44 -1.79 -0.01
CA SER A 64 15.78 -1.90 -0.62
C SER A 64 16.78 -0.91 -0.02
N SER A 65 16.33 0.29 0.33
CA SER A 65 17.15 1.36 0.89
C SER A 65 16.94 1.58 2.40
N GLY A 66 15.85 1.06 2.96
CA GLY A 66 15.39 1.33 4.33
C GLY A 66 14.75 2.71 4.49
N SER A 67 14.78 3.55 3.46
CA SER A 67 14.24 4.92 3.50
C SER A 67 12.72 4.91 3.61
N TRP A 68 12.17 5.82 4.41
CA TRP A 68 10.74 5.98 4.57
C TRP A 68 10.33 7.42 4.31
N ILE A 69 9.07 7.60 3.91
CA ILE A 69 8.45 8.91 3.73
C ILE A 69 7.03 8.92 4.29
N ILE A 70 6.62 10.09 4.76
CA ILE A 70 5.24 10.33 5.17
C ILE A 70 4.35 10.33 3.93
N SER A 71 3.19 9.69 4.05
CA SER A 71 2.14 9.73 3.04
C SER A 71 1.72 11.18 2.83
N GLN A 72 1.71 11.63 1.58
CA GLN A 72 1.43 13.01 1.23
C GLN A 72 0.40 13.07 0.09
N PHE A 73 -0.32 14.18 0.03
CA PHE A 73 -1.05 14.58 -1.17
C PHE A 73 -0.04 14.89 -2.30
N ALA A 74 -0.53 14.98 -3.54
CA ALA A 74 0.31 15.34 -4.68
C ALA A 74 1.00 16.71 -4.54
N ASP A 75 0.50 17.59 -3.66
CA ASP A 75 1.07 18.90 -3.35
C ASP A 75 2.12 18.88 -2.21
N GLY A 76 2.45 17.69 -1.68
CA GLY A 76 3.44 17.52 -0.61
C GLY A 76 2.89 17.74 0.81
N ARG A 77 1.62 18.09 0.98
CA ARG A 77 1.04 18.18 2.34
C ARG A 77 0.86 16.77 2.92
N PRO A 78 1.13 16.54 4.22
CA PRO A 78 0.87 15.26 4.87
C PRO A 78 -0.58 14.81 4.68
N ALA A 79 -0.75 13.58 4.23
CA ALA A 79 -2.05 12.97 4.01
C ALA A 79 -2.49 12.21 5.27
N PRO A 80 -3.77 12.31 5.65
CA PRO A 80 -4.30 11.60 6.80
C PRO A 80 -4.50 10.10 6.56
N MET A 81 -4.16 9.61 5.37
CA MET A 81 -4.32 8.23 4.92
C MET A 81 -3.23 7.89 3.90
N HIS A 82 -3.03 6.59 3.63
CA HIS A 82 -2.10 6.12 2.60
C HIS A 82 -2.55 6.56 1.21
N LEU A 83 -1.81 7.48 0.60
CA LEU A 83 -1.99 7.93 -0.78
C LEU A 83 -0.70 7.69 -1.56
N LEU A 84 -0.83 7.17 -2.78
CA LEU A 84 0.33 6.95 -3.65
C LEU A 84 0.76 8.24 -4.38
N ASP A 85 -0.11 9.25 -4.43
CA ASP A 85 0.06 10.41 -5.30
C ASP A 85 1.22 11.34 -4.87
N GLY A 86 1.57 11.33 -3.58
CA GLY A 86 2.74 12.05 -3.04
C GLY A 86 4.04 11.24 -3.00
N LEU A 87 4.09 10.04 -3.59
CA LEU A 87 5.31 9.24 -3.61
C LEU A 87 6.32 9.75 -4.66
N PRO A 88 7.64 9.60 -4.41
CA PRO A 88 8.68 9.88 -5.37
C PRO A 88 8.46 9.12 -6.68
N GLN A 89 8.85 9.75 -7.79
CA GLN A 89 8.60 9.19 -9.12
C GLN A 89 9.29 7.82 -9.29
N GLU A 90 10.47 7.65 -8.73
CA GLU A 90 11.26 6.43 -8.73
C GLU A 90 10.62 5.27 -7.95
N TRP A 91 9.63 5.54 -7.10
CA TRP A 91 8.85 4.51 -6.41
C TRP A 91 7.60 4.11 -7.19
N ILE A 92 7.16 4.91 -8.16
CA ILE A 92 5.97 4.65 -8.97
C ILE A 92 6.33 3.91 -10.26
N CYS A 93 5.68 2.77 -10.50
CA CYS A 93 5.87 1.97 -11.71
C CYS A 93 4.76 2.22 -12.75
N ARG A 94 3.55 2.60 -12.31
CA ARG A 94 2.42 2.86 -13.21
C ARG A 94 1.65 4.11 -12.82
N ARG A 95 1.30 4.90 -13.82
CA ARG A 95 0.37 6.04 -13.73
C ARG A 95 -0.77 5.88 -14.72
N ASP A 96 -1.89 6.56 -14.48
CA ASP A 96 -2.97 6.67 -15.46
C ASP A 96 -2.70 7.82 -16.46
N GLN A 97 -3.64 8.04 -17.39
CA GLN A 97 -3.54 9.07 -18.43
C GLN A 97 -3.53 10.50 -17.87
N SER A 98 -4.02 10.71 -16.64
CA SER A 98 -3.99 11.99 -15.93
C SER A 98 -2.72 12.19 -15.09
N GLY A 99 -1.82 11.21 -15.08
CA GLY A 99 -0.59 11.23 -14.28
C GLY A 99 -0.77 10.74 -12.84
N ARG A 100 -1.97 10.26 -12.46
CA ARG A 100 -2.24 9.76 -11.11
C ARG A 100 -1.50 8.46 -10.85
N ALA A 101 -0.96 8.28 -9.64
CA ALA A 101 -0.24 7.07 -9.28
C ALA A 101 -1.18 5.87 -9.13
N LEU A 102 -0.90 4.79 -9.88
CA LEU A 102 -1.70 3.56 -9.85
C LEU A 102 -1.01 2.45 -9.06
N SER A 103 0.31 2.31 -9.20
CA SER A 103 1.07 1.30 -8.46
C SER A 103 2.55 1.64 -8.29
N THR A 104 3.15 1.12 -7.23
CA THR A 104 4.58 1.24 -6.96
C THR A 104 5.40 0.20 -7.72
N ARG A 105 6.73 0.35 -7.70
CA ARG A 105 7.65 -0.76 -7.95
C ARG A 105 7.63 -1.76 -6.79
N GLU A 106 8.35 -2.87 -6.95
CA GLU A 106 8.57 -3.86 -5.89
C GLU A 106 9.36 -3.26 -4.71
N GLY A 107 9.11 -3.80 -3.52
CA GLY A 107 9.81 -3.46 -2.28
C GLY A 107 9.25 -2.27 -1.50
N ILE A 108 8.10 -1.69 -1.88
CA ILE A 108 7.46 -0.61 -1.13
C ILE A 108 6.39 -1.17 -0.20
N VAL A 109 6.46 -0.84 1.09
CA VAL A 109 5.50 -1.28 2.10
C VAL A 109 4.76 -0.11 2.74
N ALA A 110 3.49 -0.32 3.08
CA ALA A 110 2.66 0.66 3.78
C ALA A 110 2.77 0.44 5.29
N GLY A 111 2.92 1.53 6.03
CA GLY A 111 3.04 1.50 7.48
C GLY A 111 2.77 2.87 8.09
N PHE A 112 3.38 3.13 9.23
CA PHE A 112 3.21 4.37 9.99
C PHE A 112 4.54 4.83 10.56
N VAL A 113 4.67 6.13 10.79
CA VAL A 113 5.79 6.69 11.55
C VAL A 113 5.26 7.26 12.85
N ARG A 114 5.94 6.94 13.95
CA ARG A 114 5.73 7.54 15.27
C ARG A 114 7.11 7.78 15.89
N ASP A 115 7.34 8.98 16.40
CA ASP A 115 8.61 9.39 17.04
C ASP A 115 9.87 9.11 16.18
N GLY A 116 9.75 9.29 14.85
CA GLY A 116 10.83 9.08 13.88
C GLY A 116 11.12 7.61 13.55
N ILE A 117 10.32 6.67 14.07
CA ILE A 117 10.47 5.23 13.83
C ILE A 117 9.35 4.76 12.90
N PHE A 118 9.71 3.97 11.89
CA PHE A 118 8.74 3.32 11.00
C PHE A 118 8.22 2.01 11.60
N TYR A 119 6.91 1.84 11.53
CA TYR A 119 6.17 0.67 11.95
C TYR A 119 5.40 0.10 10.76
N THR A 120 5.50 -1.21 10.51
CA THR A 120 4.51 -1.86 9.63
C THR A 120 3.12 -1.77 10.25
N ARG A 121 2.07 -2.09 9.47
CA ARG A 121 0.69 -2.07 10.00
C ARG A 121 0.53 -3.02 11.20
N GLU A 122 1.15 -4.19 11.15
CA GLU A 122 1.17 -5.17 12.25
C GLU A 122 1.91 -4.61 13.47
N ALA A 123 3.09 -4.03 13.26
CA ALA A 123 3.87 -3.43 14.35
C ALA A 123 3.13 -2.25 14.99
N ALA A 124 2.40 -1.45 14.21
CA ALA A 124 1.56 -0.36 14.72
C ALA A 124 0.41 -0.88 15.58
N VAL A 125 -0.21 -2.02 15.23
CA VAL A 125 -1.24 -2.66 16.07
C VAL A 125 -0.66 -3.05 17.44
N GLN A 126 0.52 -3.66 17.46
CA GLN A 126 1.18 -4.06 18.71
C GLN A 126 1.61 -2.85 19.54
N ALA A 127 2.18 -1.82 18.89
CA ALA A 127 2.74 -0.65 19.55
C ALA A 127 1.69 0.35 20.08
N ALA A 128 0.43 0.21 19.67
CA ALA A 128 -0.71 1.00 20.15
C ALA A 128 -1.57 0.26 21.20
N ALA A 129 -1.22 -0.99 21.55
CA ALA A 129 -1.88 -1.78 22.59
C ALA A 129 -1.35 -1.48 24.02
N HIS A 130 -0.50 -0.46 24.17
CA HIS A 130 0.11 0.01 25.42
C HIS A 130 -0.19 1.49 25.64
#